data_AF-A0A2E8K2D9-F1
#
_entry.id   AF-A0A2E8K2D9-F1
#
_cell.length_a   1.000
_cell.length_b   1.000
_cell.length_c   1.000
_cell.angle_alpha   90.00
_cell.angle_beta   90.00
_cell.angle_gamma   90.00
#
_symmetry.space_group_name_H-M   'P 1'
#
loop_
_entity.id
_entity.type
_entity.pdbx_description
1 polymer ?
#
loop_
_entity_poly.entity_id
_entity_poly.type
_entity_poly.pdbx_seq_one_letter_code
_entity_poly.pdbx_strand_id
1 'polypeptide(L)'
;MKTSSVPLYFPDGIPESVQRIVDPDQIHKLVAVGLKGMEDDWSRLGKRADEVTRGVRPWWKRLFGDSLEVDVAHVMNALYRPMKTWPGNLTAEQKDDLNIIRYLRQYVAADNYRLTSVQRAHPPGEDEMAKAFKMLAKDARPVADRVEDVFQKMITDVGEDIEPLCEAVYGEECPPGEGERVAMADVRDLVRIGRFPSMTPTGTRVMKTLWTAIHR
;
A
#
# COMPACT_ATOMS: atom_id res chain seq x y z
N MET A 1 27.43 15.01 -27.35
CA MET A 1 27.59 13.77 -28.14
C MET A 1 26.22 13.32 -28.59
N LYS A 2 25.97 13.25 -29.89
CA LYS A 2 24.74 12.69 -30.46
C LYS A 2 25.00 11.20 -30.70
N THR A 3 24.30 10.33 -29.98
CA THR A 3 24.25 8.90 -30.28
C THR A 3 23.44 8.73 -31.56
N SER A 4 24.13 8.51 -32.67
CA SER A 4 23.54 8.13 -33.95
C SER A 4 22.97 6.72 -33.81
N SER A 5 21.65 6.58 -33.69
CA SER A 5 20.97 5.30 -33.89
C SER A 5 20.96 4.99 -35.38
N VAL A 6 21.81 4.06 -35.81
CA VAL A 6 21.73 3.48 -37.16
C VAL A 6 20.55 2.52 -37.16
N PRO A 7 19.53 2.69 -38.03
CA PRO A 7 18.49 1.69 -38.19
C PRO A 7 19.09 0.46 -38.88
N LEU A 8 19.15 -0.67 -38.19
CA LEU A 8 19.50 -1.96 -38.79
C LEU A 8 18.35 -2.38 -39.72
N TYR A 9 18.59 -2.34 -41.03
CA TYR A 9 17.63 -2.79 -42.05
C TYR A 9 17.96 -4.24 -42.45
N PHE A 10 17.01 -5.15 -42.20
CA PHE A 10 17.10 -6.57 -42.57
C PHE A 10 16.07 -6.89 -43.66
N PRO A 11 16.43 -6.78 -44.95
CA PRO A 11 15.50 -6.98 -46.07
C PRO A 11 14.90 -8.39 -46.14
N ASP A 12 15.57 -9.39 -45.56
CA ASP A 12 15.19 -10.80 -45.63
C ASP A 12 14.63 -11.34 -44.28
N GLY A 13 14.32 -10.45 -43.35
CA GLY A 13 13.94 -10.80 -41.98
C GLY A 13 15.12 -10.82 -41.01
N ILE A 14 14.84 -10.60 -39.72
CA ILE A 14 15.86 -10.62 -38.65
C ILE A 14 16.44 -12.04 -38.56
N PRO A 15 17.76 -12.25 -38.73
CA PRO A 15 18.38 -13.57 -38.60
C PRO A 15 18.05 -14.21 -37.26
N GLU A 16 17.82 -15.52 -37.22
CA GLU A 16 17.57 -16.27 -35.97
C GLU A 16 18.71 -16.13 -34.95
N SER A 17 19.92 -15.81 -35.42
CA SER A 17 21.12 -15.56 -34.61
C SER A 17 21.19 -14.15 -34.02
N VAL A 18 20.32 -13.22 -34.43
CA VAL A 18 20.20 -11.91 -33.78
C VAL A 18 19.32 -12.11 -32.56
N GLN A 19 19.95 -12.14 -31.38
CA GLN A 19 19.27 -12.04 -30.09
C GLN A 19 18.39 -10.79 -30.16
N ARG A 20 17.07 -10.98 -30.29
CA ARG A 20 16.13 -9.89 -30.12
C ARG A 20 16.37 -9.42 -28.70
N ILE A 21 16.93 -8.21 -28.56
CA ILE A 21 17.00 -7.53 -27.27
C ILE A 21 15.55 -7.53 -26.79
N VAL A 22 15.26 -8.39 -25.82
CA VAL A 22 13.98 -8.35 -25.13
C VAL A 22 13.86 -6.91 -24.63
N ASP A 23 12.71 -6.30 -24.88
CA ASP A 23 12.47 -4.92 -24.48
C ASP A 23 12.95 -4.76 -23.03
N PRO A 24 13.98 -3.93 -22.75
CA PRO A 24 14.56 -3.83 -21.41
C PRO A 24 13.52 -3.37 -20.39
N ASP A 25 12.40 -2.80 -20.85
CA ASP A 25 11.26 -2.43 -20.01
C ASP A 25 10.30 -3.59 -19.70
N GLN A 26 10.55 -4.82 -20.17
CA GLN A 26 9.65 -5.96 -19.95
C GLN A 26 9.51 -6.29 -18.45
N ILE A 27 10.60 -6.22 -17.70
CA ILE A 27 10.59 -6.40 -16.24
C ILE A 27 9.76 -5.29 -15.56
N HIS A 28 9.99 -4.03 -15.94
CA HIS A 28 9.21 -2.90 -15.43
C HIS A 28 7.71 -3.02 -15.73
N LYS A 29 7.35 -3.56 -16.90
CA LYS A 29 5.96 -3.83 -17.28
C LYS A 29 5.33 -4.91 -16.40
N LEU A 30 6.06 -5.99 -16.09
CA LEU A 30 5.58 -7.04 -15.18
C LEU A 30 5.33 -6.49 -13.77
N VAL A 31 6.28 -5.73 -13.23
CA VAL A 31 6.12 -5.07 -11.92
C VAL A 31 4.93 -4.12 -11.92
N ALA A 32 4.77 -3.30 -12.98
CA ALA A 32 3.63 -2.40 -13.10
C ALA A 32 2.28 -3.14 -13.15
N VAL A 33 2.20 -4.29 -13.83
CA VAL A 33 1.01 -5.16 -13.87
C VAL A 33 0.75 -5.79 -12.50
N GLY A 34 1.78 -6.31 -11.83
CA GLY A 34 1.67 -6.85 -10.47
C GLY A 34 1.14 -5.83 -9.47
N LEU A 35 1.69 -4.61 -9.50
CA LEU A 35 1.23 -3.48 -8.69
C LEU A 35 -0.25 -3.14 -8.94
N LYS A 36 -0.72 -3.28 -10.19
CA LYS A 36 -2.13 -3.08 -10.53
C LYS A 36 -3.02 -4.17 -9.95
N GLY A 37 -2.63 -5.44 -10.07
CA GLY A 37 -3.38 -6.57 -9.51
C GLY A 37 -3.48 -6.48 -7.98
N MET A 38 -2.38 -6.12 -7.32
CA MET A 38 -2.34 -5.84 -5.89
C MET A 38 -3.31 -4.73 -5.48
N GLU A 39 -3.39 -3.63 -6.26
CA GLU A 39 -4.33 -2.55 -5.98
C GLU A 39 -5.79 -3.01 -6.01
N ASP A 40 -6.15 -3.89 -6.96
CA ASP A 40 -7.51 -4.43 -7.05
C ASP A 40 -7.86 -5.29 -5.81
N ASP A 41 -6.89 -6.06 -5.29
CA ASP A 41 -7.06 -6.81 -4.05
C ASP A 41 -7.17 -5.90 -2.82
N TRP A 42 -6.38 -4.84 -2.75
CA TRP A 42 -6.51 -3.83 -1.69
C TRP A 42 -7.85 -3.09 -1.73
N SER A 43 -8.35 -2.79 -2.93
CA SER A 43 -9.67 -2.19 -3.11
C SER A 43 -10.78 -3.07 -2.52
N ARG A 44 -10.67 -4.40 -2.67
CA ARG A 44 -11.59 -5.37 -2.03
C ARG A 44 -11.47 -5.36 -0.50
N LEU A 45 -10.26 -5.17 0.05
CA LEU A 45 -10.04 -4.99 1.49
C LEU A 45 -10.62 -3.66 2.02
N GLY A 46 -10.86 -2.67 1.15
CA GLY A 46 -11.45 -1.39 1.52
C GLY A 46 -12.78 -1.51 2.29
N LYS A 47 -13.62 -2.48 1.95
CA LYS A 47 -14.88 -2.74 2.68
C LYS A 47 -14.63 -3.22 4.11
N ARG A 48 -13.66 -4.12 4.30
CA ARG A 48 -13.26 -4.60 5.63
C ARG A 48 -12.65 -3.47 6.47
N ALA A 49 -11.85 -2.60 5.86
CA ALA A 49 -11.33 -1.42 6.52
C ALA A 49 -12.47 -0.46 6.94
N ASP A 50 -13.49 -0.27 6.10
CA ASP A 50 -14.67 0.53 6.46
C ASP A 50 -15.47 -0.09 7.62
N GLU A 51 -15.67 -1.41 7.63
CA GLU A 51 -16.32 -2.15 8.73
C GLU A 51 -15.59 -1.98 10.06
N VAL A 52 -14.25 -2.03 10.05
CA VAL A 52 -13.41 -1.75 11.23
C VAL A 52 -13.67 -0.34 11.73
N THR A 53 -13.72 0.67 10.85
CA THR A 53 -13.91 2.07 11.25
C THR A 53 -15.34 2.48 11.58
N ARG A 54 -16.34 1.69 11.15
CA ARG A 54 -17.77 1.92 11.44
C ARG A 54 -18.28 1.14 12.65
N GLY A 55 -17.44 0.28 13.23
CA GLY A 55 -17.78 -0.31 14.50
C GLY A 55 -18.85 -1.37 14.48
N VAL A 56 -18.87 -2.17 13.42
CA VAL A 56 -19.81 -3.29 13.29
C VAL A 56 -19.57 -4.36 14.38
N ARG A 57 -18.42 -4.31 15.09
CA ARG A 57 -18.00 -5.28 16.10
C ARG A 57 -18.64 -5.03 17.49
N PRO A 58 -18.96 -6.08 18.27
CA PRO A 58 -19.65 -5.97 19.56
C PRO A 58 -18.96 -5.14 20.65
N TRP A 59 -17.63 -4.97 20.61
CA TRP A 59 -16.90 -4.13 21.57
C TRP A 59 -17.06 -2.63 21.28
N TRP A 60 -17.37 -2.27 20.03
CA TRP A 60 -17.62 -0.89 19.63
C TRP A 60 -18.85 -0.32 20.33
N LYS A 61 -19.93 -1.11 20.40
CA LYS A 61 -21.14 -0.76 21.18
C LYS A 61 -20.88 -0.67 22.69
N ARG A 62 -19.83 -1.32 23.23
CA ARG A 62 -19.49 -1.26 24.66
C ARG A 62 -18.64 -0.04 25.03
N LEU A 63 -17.94 0.57 24.07
CA LEU A 63 -17.08 1.74 24.30
C LEU A 63 -17.63 3.03 23.69
N PHE A 64 -18.45 2.92 22.67
CA PHE A 64 -19.10 4.03 21.96
C PHE A 64 -20.63 4.00 22.11
N GLY A 65 -21.18 3.09 22.93
CA GLY A 65 -22.58 3.06 23.36
C GLY A 65 -22.77 3.72 24.73
N ASP A 66 -23.49 3.06 25.65
CA ASP A 66 -23.98 3.64 26.92
C ASP A 66 -22.89 4.11 27.92
N SER A 67 -21.60 3.88 27.66
CA SER A 67 -20.49 4.52 28.37
C SER A 67 -19.74 5.47 27.41
N LEU A 68 -20.18 6.72 27.34
CA LEU A 68 -19.53 7.78 26.55
C LEU A 68 -18.20 8.19 27.21
N GLU A 69 -17.11 7.45 26.96
CA GLU A 69 -15.75 7.97 27.21
C GLU A 69 -15.23 8.77 26.00
N VAL A 70 -15.54 8.37 24.76
CA VAL A 70 -15.12 9.10 23.54
C VAL A 70 -16.16 8.98 22.44
N ASP A 71 -16.50 10.09 21.76
CA ASP A 71 -17.35 10.07 20.56
C ASP A 71 -16.58 9.53 19.34
N VAL A 72 -17.19 8.61 18.58
CA VAL A 72 -16.61 8.06 17.34
C VAL A 72 -16.23 9.15 16.33
N ALA A 73 -16.97 10.26 16.30
CA ALA A 73 -16.66 11.40 15.43
C ALA A 73 -15.32 12.03 15.76
N HIS A 74 -14.91 12.06 17.04
CA HIS A 74 -13.58 12.52 17.47
C HIS A 74 -12.49 11.56 17.04
N VAL A 75 -12.69 10.26 17.23
CA VAL A 75 -11.74 9.21 16.80
C VAL A 75 -11.51 9.30 15.30
N MET A 76 -12.60 9.35 14.52
CA MET A 76 -12.52 9.41 13.06
C MET A 76 -11.96 10.75 12.59
N ASN A 77 -12.35 11.88 13.18
CA ASN A 77 -11.74 13.18 12.85
C ASN A 77 -10.22 13.17 13.08
N ALA A 78 -9.77 12.59 14.20
CA ALA A 78 -8.34 12.48 14.52
C ALA A 78 -7.59 11.50 13.61
N LEU A 79 -8.19 10.36 13.25
CA LEU A 79 -7.60 9.38 12.33
C LEU A 79 -7.23 10.01 10.98
N TYR A 80 -8.06 10.94 10.49
CA TYR A 80 -7.82 11.65 9.24
C TYR A 80 -6.90 12.88 9.37
N ARG A 81 -6.43 13.24 10.57
CA ARG A 81 -5.38 14.26 10.76
C ARG A 81 -3.97 13.67 10.54
N PRO A 82 -2.92 14.49 10.39
CA PRO A 82 -1.55 13.99 10.27
C PRO A 82 -1.16 13.07 11.43
N MET A 83 -0.43 11.98 11.17
CA MET A 83 -0.04 10.97 12.18
C MET A 83 0.70 11.55 13.40
N LYS A 84 1.43 12.66 13.22
CA LYS A 84 2.07 13.42 14.32
C LYS A 84 1.09 13.99 15.37
N THR A 85 -0.20 14.03 15.05
CA THR A 85 -1.27 14.51 15.94
C THR A 85 -1.99 13.40 16.67
N TRP A 86 -1.61 12.14 16.41
CA TRP A 86 -2.19 10.98 17.09
C TRP A 86 -1.58 10.82 18.49
N PRO A 87 -2.29 10.15 19.41
CA PRO A 87 -1.83 9.97 20.79
C PRO A 87 -0.38 9.45 20.88
N GLY A 88 0.41 10.04 21.78
CA GLY A 88 1.85 9.80 21.87
C GLY A 88 2.19 8.38 22.34
N ASN A 89 1.32 7.77 23.13
CA ASN A 89 1.49 6.44 23.75
C ASN A 89 1.07 5.25 22.85
N LEU A 90 0.88 5.48 21.55
CA LEU A 90 0.70 4.44 20.53
C LEU A 90 2.05 3.91 20.06
N THR A 91 2.17 2.59 19.91
CA THR A 91 3.37 1.96 19.32
C THR A 91 3.50 2.34 17.84
N ALA A 92 4.71 2.20 17.28
CA ALA A 92 4.94 2.45 15.85
C ALA A 92 4.04 1.54 14.99
N GLU A 93 3.99 0.26 15.33
CA GLU A 93 3.13 -0.76 14.71
C GLU A 93 1.65 -0.37 14.73
N GLN A 94 1.12 0.07 15.88
CA GLN A 94 -0.27 0.54 15.97
C GLN A 94 -0.52 1.74 15.07
N LYS A 95 0.43 2.67 14.96
CA LYS A 95 0.31 3.81 14.05
C LYS A 95 0.32 3.36 12.59
N ASP A 96 1.15 2.38 12.25
CA ASP A 96 1.21 1.87 10.88
C ASP A 96 -0.07 1.13 10.50
N ASP A 97 -0.59 0.24 11.35
CA ASP A 97 -1.88 -0.46 11.17
C ASP A 97 -3.02 0.54 10.92
N LEU A 98 -3.13 1.57 11.75
CA LEU A 98 -4.13 2.63 11.65
C LEU A 98 -3.98 3.45 10.37
N ASN A 99 -2.74 3.71 9.94
CA ASN A 99 -2.49 4.49 8.73
C ASN A 99 -2.81 3.68 7.46
N ILE A 100 -2.55 2.37 7.47
CA ILE A 100 -2.95 1.45 6.40
C ILE A 100 -4.48 1.45 6.25
N ILE A 101 -5.24 1.21 7.32
CA ILE A 101 -6.71 1.18 7.23
C ILE A 101 -7.31 2.53 6.83
N ARG A 102 -6.72 3.64 7.27
CA ARG A 102 -7.14 5.00 6.88
C ARG A 102 -7.11 5.19 5.36
N TYR A 103 -6.07 4.68 4.68
CA TYR A 103 -5.95 4.81 3.22
C TYR A 103 -6.75 3.73 2.48
N LEU A 104 -6.79 2.49 2.98
CA LEU A 104 -7.66 1.45 2.40
C LEU A 104 -9.13 1.90 2.37
N ARG A 105 -9.60 2.53 3.45
CA ARG A 105 -10.97 3.02 3.53
C ARG A 105 -11.31 4.04 2.44
N GLN A 106 -10.33 4.79 1.94
CA GLN A 106 -10.53 5.77 0.87
C GLN A 106 -10.86 5.14 -0.49
N TYR A 107 -10.75 3.82 -0.65
CA TYR A 107 -11.33 3.12 -1.81
C TYR A 107 -12.85 3.06 -1.79
N VAL A 108 -13.46 3.09 -0.59
CA VAL A 108 -14.90 2.92 -0.40
C VAL A 108 -15.58 4.24 -0.04
N ALA A 109 -14.95 5.04 0.82
CA ALA A 109 -15.52 6.28 1.31
C ALA A 109 -14.45 7.35 1.52
N ALA A 110 -14.61 8.49 0.83
CA ALA A 110 -13.85 9.70 1.05
C ALA A 110 -14.57 10.59 2.08
N ASP A 111 -14.80 10.08 3.29
CA ASP A 111 -15.56 10.83 4.28
C ASP A 111 -14.73 11.95 4.91
N ASN A 112 -15.34 13.12 4.98
CA ASN A 112 -14.87 14.24 5.78
C ASN A 112 -15.59 14.20 7.13
N TYR A 113 -15.01 13.51 8.12
CA TYR A 113 -15.52 13.54 9.49
C TYR A 113 -15.34 14.95 10.07
N ARG A 114 -16.42 15.73 10.09
CA ARG A 114 -16.44 17.07 10.69
C ARG A 114 -17.14 17.01 12.04
N LEU A 115 -16.48 17.53 13.06
CA LEU A 115 -17.07 17.70 14.37
C LEU A 115 -18.08 18.84 14.36
N THR A 116 -19.24 18.60 14.97
CA THR A 116 -20.24 19.63 15.30
C THR A 116 -19.70 20.63 16.32
N SER A 117 -20.40 21.76 16.50
CA SER A 117 -20.05 22.75 17.54
C SER A 117 -20.03 22.15 18.94
N VAL A 118 -21.01 21.30 19.27
CA VAL A 118 -21.13 20.63 20.56
C VAL A 118 -19.94 19.69 20.82
N GLN A 119 -19.59 18.86 19.83
CA GLN A 119 -18.45 17.94 19.95
C GLN A 119 -17.13 18.69 20.12
N ARG A 120 -16.95 19.85 19.47
CA ARG A 120 -15.74 20.66 19.64
C ARG A 120 -15.62 21.30 21.02
N ALA A 121 -16.74 21.60 21.67
CA ALA A 121 -16.75 22.19 23.01
C ALA A 121 -16.35 21.18 24.10
N HIS A 122 -16.47 19.88 23.82
CA HIS A 122 -16.15 18.81 24.74
C HIS A 122 -15.20 17.79 24.07
N PRO A 123 -13.92 18.16 23.87
CA PRO A 123 -12.94 17.22 23.34
C PRO A 123 -12.63 16.13 24.37
N PRO A 124 -12.46 14.87 23.94
CA PRO A 124 -12.01 13.79 24.80
C PRO A 124 -10.57 14.03 25.28
N GLY A 125 -10.24 13.46 26.44
CA GLY A 125 -8.88 13.46 26.98
C GLY A 125 -7.91 12.64 26.13
N GLU A 126 -6.61 12.89 26.30
CA GLU A 126 -5.58 12.17 25.56
C GLU A 126 -5.60 10.65 25.83
N ASP A 127 -5.78 10.25 27.08
CA ASP A 127 -5.84 8.83 27.47
C ASP A 127 -7.06 8.11 26.90
N GLU A 128 -8.20 8.79 26.83
CA GLU A 128 -9.42 8.26 26.25
C GLU A 128 -9.25 8.06 24.73
N MET A 129 -8.67 9.06 24.05
CA MET A 129 -8.30 8.97 22.63
C MET A 129 -7.28 7.85 22.37
N ALA A 130 -6.29 7.71 23.24
CA ALA A 130 -5.30 6.64 23.15
C ALA A 130 -5.93 5.25 23.27
N LYS A 131 -6.83 5.07 24.25
CA LYS A 131 -7.57 3.81 24.44
C LYS A 131 -8.37 3.47 23.19
N ALA A 132 -9.10 4.44 22.63
CA ALA A 132 -9.86 4.25 21.39
C ALA A 132 -8.96 3.86 20.21
N PHE A 133 -7.84 4.56 20.01
CA PHE A 133 -6.88 4.26 18.94
C PHE A 133 -6.23 2.88 19.08
N LYS A 134 -5.86 2.46 20.29
CA LYS A 134 -5.28 1.13 20.53
C LYS A 134 -6.25 0.01 20.17
N MET A 135 -7.53 0.21 20.46
CA MET A 135 -8.56 -0.78 20.12
C MET A 135 -8.86 -0.80 18.64
N LEU A 136 -8.91 0.38 18.00
CA LEU A 136 -9.03 0.47 16.55
C LEU A 136 -7.82 -0.20 15.86
N ALA A 137 -6.59 0.01 16.37
CA ALA A 137 -5.38 -0.61 15.84
C ALA A 137 -5.44 -2.15 15.94
N LYS A 138 -5.90 -2.68 17.09
CA LYS A 138 -6.09 -4.11 17.29
C LYS A 138 -7.01 -4.74 16.23
N ASP A 139 -8.09 -4.06 15.88
CA ASP A 139 -9.04 -4.53 14.85
C ASP A 139 -8.57 -4.23 13.42
N ALA A 140 -7.72 -3.21 13.26
CA ALA A 140 -7.05 -2.88 12.00
C ALA A 140 -6.00 -3.94 11.63
N ARG A 141 -5.32 -4.51 12.62
CA ARG A 141 -4.17 -5.39 12.42
C ARG A 141 -4.43 -6.55 11.45
N PRO A 142 -5.51 -7.35 11.57
CA PRO A 142 -5.77 -8.43 10.60
C PRO A 142 -6.02 -7.94 9.16
N VAL A 143 -6.44 -6.69 8.98
CA VAL A 143 -6.58 -6.08 7.65
C VAL A 143 -5.22 -5.60 7.14
N ALA A 144 -4.39 -5.04 8.02
CA ALA A 144 -3.02 -4.62 7.69
C ALA A 144 -2.13 -5.82 7.33
N ASP A 145 -2.17 -6.91 8.11
CA ASP A 145 -1.48 -8.16 7.79
C ASP A 145 -1.88 -8.66 6.40
N ARG A 146 -3.16 -8.55 6.04
CA ARG A 146 -3.62 -8.97 4.71
C ARG A 146 -3.14 -8.06 3.58
N VAL A 147 -2.90 -6.77 3.86
CA VAL A 147 -2.28 -5.86 2.88
C VAL A 147 -0.84 -6.26 2.62
N GLU A 148 -0.10 -6.56 3.69
CA GLU A 148 1.28 -7.07 3.63
C GLU A 148 1.36 -8.41 2.87
N ASP A 149 0.49 -9.37 3.19
CA ASP A 149 0.40 -10.65 2.49
C ASP A 149 0.22 -10.49 0.98
N VAL A 150 -0.68 -9.58 0.56
CA VAL A 150 -0.96 -9.34 -0.86
C VAL A 150 0.25 -8.72 -1.55
N PHE A 151 0.97 -7.82 -0.86
CA PHE A 151 2.21 -7.24 -1.39
C PHE A 151 3.30 -8.31 -1.53
N GLN A 152 3.52 -9.13 -0.50
CA GLN A 152 4.54 -10.18 -0.54
C GLN A 152 4.23 -11.21 -1.63
N LYS A 153 2.96 -11.64 -1.73
CA LYS A 153 2.51 -12.53 -2.79
C LYS A 153 2.75 -11.93 -4.18
N MET A 154 2.47 -10.64 -4.36
CA MET A 154 2.74 -9.96 -5.63
C MET A 154 4.23 -9.96 -5.98
N ILE A 155 5.11 -9.70 -5.00
CA ILE A 155 6.56 -9.75 -5.21
C ILE A 155 7.02 -11.16 -5.60
N THR A 156 6.52 -12.19 -4.94
CA THR A 156 6.84 -13.60 -5.26
C THR A 156 6.34 -13.98 -6.65
N ASP A 157 5.05 -13.76 -6.94
CA ASP A 157 4.46 -14.11 -8.25
C ASP A 157 5.19 -13.40 -9.40
N VAL A 158 5.47 -12.09 -9.25
CA VAL A 158 6.21 -11.32 -10.27
C VAL A 158 7.68 -11.74 -10.34
N GLY A 159 8.29 -12.11 -9.21
CA GLY A 159 9.65 -12.61 -9.16
C GLY A 159 9.83 -13.90 -9.97
N GLU A 160 8.91 -14.85 -9.80
CA GLU A 160 8.86 -16.09 -10.59
C GLU A 160 8.71 -15.81 -12.10
N ASP A 161 7.94 -14.79 -12.48
CA ASP A 161 7.77 -14.36 -13.88
C ASP A 161 9.02 -13.63 -14.44
N ILE A 162 9.83 -12.99 -13.58
CA ILE A 162 11.04 -12.25 -13.98
C ILE A 162 12.23 -13.19 -14.20
N GLU A 163 12.42 -14.22 -13.37
CA GLU A 163 13.57 -15.12 -13.46
C GLU A 163 13.87 -15.66 -14.87
N PRO A 164 12.89 -16.20 -15.63
CA PRO A 164 13.13 -16.68 -16.99
C PRO A 164 13.47 -15.57 -18.00
N LEU A 165 13.26 -14.30 -17.64
CA LEU A 165 13.59 -13.15 -18.49
C LEU A 165 15.01 -12.62 -18.26
N CYS A 166 15.67 -13.00 -17.15
CA CYS A 166 16.97 -12.43 -16.79
C CYS A 166 18.04 -12.69 -17.86
N GLU A 167 18.13 -13.89 -18.42
CA GLU A 167 19.13 -14.19 -19.46
C GLU A 167 18.93 -13.30 -20.69
N ALA A 168 17.67 -13.07 -21.07
CA ALA A 168 17.34 -12.29 -22.25
C ALA A 168 17.48 -10.76 -22.05
N VAL A 169 17.34 -10.28 -20.79
CA VAL A 169 17.40 -8.85 -20.45
C VAL A 169 18.79 -8.43 -19.96
N TYR A 170 19.43 -9.24 -19.12
CA TYR A 170 20.71 -8.94 -18.46
C TYR A 170 21.89 -9.72 -19.06
N GLY A 171 21.65 -10.74 -19.89
CA GLY A 171 22.69 -11.56 -20.50
C GLY A 171 23.21 -12.69 -19.60
N GLU A 172 22.60 -12.88 -18.42
CA GLU A 172 22.91 -13.96 -17.48
C GLU A 172 21.63 -14.49 -16.82
N GLU A 173 21.60 -15.79 -16.52
CA GLU A 173 20.48 -16.40 -15.80
C GLU A 173 20.38 -15.88 -14.37
N CYS A 174 19.15 -15.68 -13.88
CA CYS A 174 18.91 -15.36 -12.47
C CYS A 174 19.02 -16.63 -11.61
N PRO A 175 19.75 -16.61 -10.48
CA PRO A 175 19.62 -17.63 -9.46
C PRO A 175 18.17 -17.70 -8.93
N PRO A 176 17.71 -18.87 -8.44
CA PRO A 176 16.40 -18.98 -7.80
C PRO A 176 16.25 -17.97 -6.64
N GLY A 177 15.16 -17.21 -6.65
CA GLY A 177 14.84 -16.13 -5.71
C GLY A 177 15.38 -14.75 -6.09
N GLU A 178 16.22 -14.62 -7.13
CA GLU A 178 16.74 -13.32 -7.55
C GLU A 178 15.66 -12.46 -8.24
N GLY A 179 14.65 -13.07 -8.87
CA GLY A 179 13.53 -12.35 -9.47
C GLY A 179 12.75 -11.51 -8.46
N GLU A 180 12.54 -12.01 -7.24
CA GLU A 180 11.89 -11.25 -6.16
C GLU A 180 12.70 -10.00 -5.79
N ARG A 181 14.04 -10.12 -5.79
CA ARG A 181 14.95 -9.00 -5.48
C ARG A 181 14.91 -7.94 -6.58
N VAL A 182 14.82 -8.36 -7.84
CA VAL A 182 14.65 -7.46 -8.99
C VAL A 182 13.30 -6.74 -8.89
N ALA A 183 12.20 -7.46 -8.63
CA ALA A 183 10.88 -6.87 -8.43
C ALA A 183 10.87 -5.86 -7.28
N MET A 184 11.45 -6.22 -6.13
CA MET A 184 11.55 -5.35 -4.96
C MET A 184 12.40 -4.10 -5.23
N ALA A 185 13.49 -4.24 -5.98
CA ALA A 185 14.34 -3.11 -6.38
C ALA A 185 13.58 -2.13 -7.27
N ASP A 186 12.78 -2.62 -8.22
CA ASP A 186 11.97 -1.78 -9.08
C ASP A 186 10.86 -1.05 -8.30
N VAL A 187 10.16 -1.75 -7.41
CA VAL A 187 9.17 -1.14 -6.50
C VAL A 187 9.81 -0.05 -5.64
N ARG A 188 11.01 -0.29 -5.10
CA ARG A 188 11.76 0.72 -4.32
C ARG A 188 12.01 1.98 -5.14
N ASP A 189 12.41 1.84 -6.40
CA ASP A 189 12.69 2.97 -7.27
C ASP A 189 11.41 3.76 -7.59
N LEU A 190 10.29 3.08 -7.83
CA LEU A 190 8.96 3.70 -7.98
C LEU A 190 8.53 4.46 -6.71
N VAL A 191 8.77 3.90 -5.52
CA VAL A 191 8.52 4.56 -4.24
C VAL A 191 9.38 5.83 -4.11
N ARG A 192 10.67 5.75 -4.43
CA ARG A 192 11.64 6.87 -4.34
C ARG A 192 11.27 8.01 -5.28
N ILE A 193 10.90 7.70 -6.52
CA ILE A 193 10.43 8.68 -7.51
C ILE A 193 9.03 9.20 -7.14
N GLY A 194 8.27 8.40 -6.38
CA GLY A 194 6.95 8.73 -5.88
C GLY A 194 5.86 8.65 -6.95
N ARG A 195 6.11 7.95 -8.06
CA ARG A 195 5.21 7.78 -9.20
C ARG A 195 4.97 6.29 -9.46
N PHE A 196 3.71 5.89 -9.46
CA PHE A 196 3.26 4.54 -9.80
C PHE A 196 2.32 4.63 -11.00
N PRO A 197 2.81 4.42 -12.24
CA PRO A 197 2.02 4.71 -13.44
C PRO A 197 0.77 3.83 -13.57
N SER A 198 0.76 2.65 -12.94
CA SER A 198 -0.36 1.71 -12.98
C SER A 198 -1.33 1.82 -11.80
N MET A 199 -1.04 2.64 -10.77
CA MET A 199 -1.87 2.71 -9.56
C MET A 199 -2.70 3.99 -9.48
N THR A 200 -3.84 3.93 -8.80
CA THR A 200 -4.61 5.13 -8.44
C THR A 200 -3.88 5.98 -7.39
N PRO A 201 -4.28 7.24 -7.18
CA PRO A 201 -3.77 8.06 -6.08
C PRO A 201 -4.01 7.48 -4.68
N THR A 202 -5.04 6.63 -4.52
CA THR A 202 -5.30 5.93 -3.25
C THR A 202 -4.32 4.77 -3.09
N GLY A 203 -4.15 3.94 -4.13
CA GLY A 203 -3.16 2.85 -4.12
C GLY A 203 -1.73 3.32 -3.92
N THR A 204 -1.35 4.42 -4.53
CA THR A 204 -0.04 5.07 -4.29
C THR A 204 0.15 5.43 -2.81
N ARG A 205 -0.90 5.90 -2.12
CA ARG A 205 -0.82 6.27 -0.70
C ARG A 205 -0.76 5.06 0.22
N VAL A 206 -1.50 4.00 -0.09
CA VAL A 206 -1.40 2.71 0.61
C VAL A 206 0.03 2.15 0.43
N MET A 207 0.54 2.11 -0.80
CA MET A 207 1.88 1.61 -1.12
C MET A 207 2.98 2.35 -0.36
N LYS A 208 2.97 3.69 -0.37
CA LYS A 208 3.96 4.48 0.37
C LYS A 208 3.90 4.25 1.88
N THR A 209 2.68 4.06 2.41
CA THR A 209 2.48 3.80 3.84
C THR A 209 3.02 2.42 4.21
N LEU A 210 2.63 1.39 3.46
CA LEU A 210 3.10 0.03 3.60
C LEU A 210 4.63 -0.05 3.51
N TRP A 211 5.21 0.54 2.46
CA TRP A 211 6.66 0.56 2.27
C TRP A 211 7.41 1.13 3.48
N THR A 212 6.89 2.23 4.03
CA THR A 212 7.45 2.88 5.21
C THR A 212 7.32 2.02 6.47
N ALA A 213 6.24 1.23 6.59
CA ALA A 213 6.03 0.34 7.73
C ALA A 213 7.02 -0.85 7.69
N ILE A 214 7.22 -1.44 6.50
CA ILE A 214 8.10 -2.60 6.30
C ILE A 214 9.58 -2.26 6.47
N HIS A 215 10.03 -1.08 6.00
CA HIS A 215 11.45 -0.73 5.90
C HIS A 215 11.92 0.32 6.94
N ARG A 216 11.26 0.36 8.11
CA ARG A 216 11.58 1.28 9.20
C ARG A 216 12.74 0.83 10.07
#